data_AF-A0A3B4T3W5-F1
#
_entry.id   AF-A0A3B4T3W5-F1
#
_cell.length_a   1.000
_cell.length_b   1.000
_cell.length_c   1.000
_cell.angle_alpha   90.00
_cell.angle_beta   90.00
_cell.angle_gamma   90.00
#
_symmetry.space_group_name_H-M   'P 1'
#
loop_
_entity.id
_entity.type
_entity.pdbx_description
1 polymer ?
#
loop_
_entity_poly.entity_id
_entity_poly.type
_entity_poly.pdbx_seq_one_letter_code
_entity_poly.pdbx_strand_id
1 'polypeptide(L)'
;MADMYNNRPVNDKVNGGLAGLDEAKKDLEMWKIKAEKADDVKSRLIVEKLEEDEAKVKAKQEMLAWVEKNNEYQKDFAQSLSSVQDEIGKLAKRKQDLLGKLMRCQAELEAKRAESTKLKQKFKIYALIPDTEVRFTTQDKEETDDDSQPIRGVFTISQRSTVILQGGQALITFEEEKVASQILKIAKCAVSCENKSLDVKPKRISMDPVVKFEVHLDVSRKEIKVSNVPPSMPEERVTDRLEMSFSRPSRGGGEVEGVEYDKNTGTGHITFRHPGVAESLALRGRYRVDLDSDVSVQVGPIYKYKLRKFQTFCGFPKRTILLDDIGDTSDEEDLQDHLEIHFQKPSNCGGEIESIKYLSGGKAALAFFCEEERAE
;
A
#
# COMPACT_ATOMS: atom_id res chain seq x y z
N MET A 1 66.70 -62.32 53.95
CA MET A 1 68.01 -62.50 53.32
C MET A 1 69.06 -61.99 54.28
N ALA A 2 69.98 -62.88 54.69
CA ALA A 2 71.39 -62.71 55.09
C ALA A 2 71.80 -61.51 55.98
N ASP A 3 72.67 -61.62 56.98
CA ASP A 3 73.43 -62.73 57.55
C ASP A 3 73.98 -62.36 58.94
N MET A 4 74.24 -63.43 59.68
CA MET A 4 75.02 -63.66 60.90
C MET A 4 76.19 -62.69 61.25
N TYR A 5 76.50 -62.52 62.55
CA TYR A 5 77.54 -63.32 63.24
C TYR A 5 77.68 -63.04 64.76
N ASN A 6 77.82 -64.16 65.47
CA ASN A 6 78.12 -64.38 66.89
C ASN A 6 79.46 -63.78 67.37
N ASN A 7 79.59 -63.45 68.67
CA ASN A 7 80.18 -64.36 69.69
C ASN A 7 80.44 -63.68 71.05
N ARG A 8 80.16 -64.44 72.11
CA ARG A 8 80.61 -64.28 73.51
C ARG A 8 82.15 -64.38 73.61
N PRO A 9 82.81 -63.84 74.66
CA PRO A 9 83.06 -64.67 75.84
C PRO A 9 83.04 -63.97 77.21
N VAL A 10 82.95 -64.82 78.22
CA VAL A 10 83.02 -64.62 79.67
C VAL A 10 84.48 -64.33 80.08
N ASN A 11 84.76 -63.37 80.99
CA ASN A 11 85.23 -63.60 82.37
C ASN A 11 85.91 -62.35 83.02
N ASP A 12 85.46 -62.05 84.24
CA ASP A 12 86.16 -61.59 85.44
C ASP A 12 87.17 -60.41 85.52
N LYS A 13 86.87 -59.58 86.55
CA LYS A 13 87.71 -58.85 87.53
C LYS A 13 88.09 -57.36 87.35
N VAL A 14 87.37 -56.54 88.14
CA VAL A 14 87.84 -55.58 89.17
C VAL A 14 89.11 -54.76 88.88
N ASN A 15 89.02 -53.42 88.78
CA ASN A 15 89.25 -52.46 89.90
C ASN A 15 89.35 -50.99 89.41
N GLY A 16 89.00 -50.02 90.27
CA GLY A 16 89.63 -48.69 90.27
C GLY A 16 88.76 -47.47 89.91
N GLY A 17 87.86 -47.06 90.80
CA GLY A 17 87.17 -45.77 90.75
C GLY A 17 87.87 -44.70 91.61
N LEU A 18 88.08 -43.50 91.05
CA LEU A 18 88.19 -42.20 91.77
C LEU A 18 88.36 -40.99 90.83
N ALA A 19 88.52 -41.20 89.50
CA ALA A 19 88.44 -40.14 88.49
C ALA A 19 87.00 -39.83 88.00
N GLY A 20 86.05 -40.76 88.21
CA GLY A 20 84.72 -40.69 87.60
C GLY A 20 83.71 -39.73 88.24
N LEU A 21 83.98 -39.18 89.44
CA LEU A 21 82.99 -38.36 90.17
C LEU A 21 82.88 -36.92 89.67
N ASP A 22 84.00 -36.30 89.26
CA ASP A 22 83.99 -34.96 88.65
C ASP A 22 83.57 -35.00 87.18
N GLU A 23 83.89 -36.09 86.49
CA GLU A 23 83.44 -36.37 85.12
C GLU A 23 81.92 -36.60 85.09
N ALA A 24 81.39 -37.37 86.05
CA ALA A 24 79.95 -37.57 86.21
C ALA A 24 79.17 -36.27 86.52
N LYS A 25 79.76 -35.30 87.25
CA LYS A 25 79.12 -34.01 87.50
C LYS A 25 79.06 -33.12 86.25
N LYS A 26 80.15 -33.08 85.47
CA LYS A 26 80.18 -32.34 84.19
C LYS A 26 79.22 -32.95 83.17
N ASP A 27 79.14 -34.28 83.13
CA ASP A 27 78.18 -34.99 82.30
C ASP A 27 76.75 -34.71 82.74
N LEU A 28 76.47 -34.74 84.05
CA LEU A 28 75.14 -34.43 84.57
C LEU A 28 74.70 -33.00 84.23
N GLU A 29 75.60 -32.01 84.34
CA GLU A 29 75.32 -30.63 83.94
C GLU A 29 75.08 -30.52 82.42
N MET A 30 75.88 -31.21 81.60
CA MET A 30 75.68 -31.28 80.15
C MET A 30 74.35 -31.94 79.77
N TRP A 31 73.96 -33.01 80.46
CA TRP A 31 72.67 -33.68 80.26
C TRP A 31 71.50 -32.79 80.70
N LYS A 32 71.67 -32.00 81.75
CA LYS A 32 70.68 -31.02 82.21
C LYS A 32 70.46 -29.92 81.17
N ILE A 33 71.53 -29.35 80.62
CA ILE A 33 71.48 -28.36 79.53
C ILE A 33 70.84 -28.96 78.27
N LYS A 34 71.16 -30.22 77.94
CA LYS A 34 70.53 -30.91 76.79
C LYS A 34 69.05 -31.17 77.02
N ALA A 35 68.65 -31.56 78.24
CA ALA A 35 67.24 -31.77 78.59
C ALA A 35 66.46 -30.46 78.52
N GLU A 36 67.01 -29.36 79.03
CA GLU A 36 66.41 -28.02 78.96
C GLU A 36 66.25 -27.56 77.50
N LYS A 37 67.29 -27.70 76.66
CA LYS A 37 67.19 -27.40 75.22
C LYS A 37 66.16 -28.28 74.50
N ALA A 38 66.05 -29.55 74.88
CA ALA A 38 65.06 -30.46 74.30
C ALA A 38 63.63 -30.06 74.72
N ASP A 39 63.44 -29.59 75.96
CA ASP A 39 62.15 -29.13 76.46
C ASP A 39 61.73 -27.78 75.85
N ASP A 40 62.68 -26.88 75.61
CA ASP A 40 62.48 -25.64 74.84
C ASP A 40 62.05 -25.95 73.39
N VAL A 41 62.74 -26.88 72.74
CA VAL A 41 62.40 -27.32 71.38
C VAL A 41 61.01 -27.94 71.34
N LYS A 42 60.68 -28.79 72.31
CA LYS A 42 59.36 -29.43 72.43
C LYS A 42 58.26 -28.39 72.65
N SER A 43 58.50 -27.40 73.50
CA SER A 43 57.55 -26.32 73.78
C SER A 43 57.28 -25.47 72.53
N ARG A 44 58.33 -25.11 71.77
CA ARG A 44 58.17 -24.41 70.48
C ARG A 44 57.38 -25.23 69.46
N LEU A 45 57.69 -26.53 69.31
CA LEU A 45 56.97 -27.44 68.42
C LEU A 45 55.49 -27.57 68.78
N ILE A 46 55.16 -27.55 70.07
CA ILE A 46 53.75 -27.57 70.52
C ILE A 46 53.04 -26.28 70.11
N VAL A 47 53.67 -25.12 70.28
CA VAL A 47 53.10 -23.83 69.87
C VAL A 47 52.88 -23.78 68.35
N GLU A 48 53.89 -24.14 67.56
CA GLU A 48 53.81 -24.16 66.09
C GLU A 48 52.72 -25.13 65.60
N LYS A 49 52.62 -26.32 66.20
CA LYS A 49 51.54 -27.26 65.89
C LYS A 49 50.15 -26.66 66.20
N LEU A 50 49.99 -26.01 67.34
CA LEU A 50 48.72 -25.38 67.71
C LEU A 50 48.35 -24.25 66.75
N GLU A 51 49.33 -23.42 66.36
CA GLU A 51 49.15 -22.38 65.34
C GLU A 51 48.76 -22.96 63.98
N GLU A 52 49.38 -24.07 63.56
CA GLU A 52 49.07 -24.72 62.29
C GLU A 52 47.72 -25.44 62.31
N ASP A 53 47.34 -26.06 63.43
CA ASP A 53 46.00 -26.63 63.64
C ASP A 53 44.93 -25.53 63.63
N GLU A 54 45.18 -24.37 64.24
CA GLU A 54 44.28 -23.21 64.20
C GLU A 54 44.16 -22.65 62.78
N ALA A 55 45.28 -22.47 62.07
CA ALA A 55 45.30 -22.04 60.67
C ALA A 55 44.54 -23.01 59.77
N LYS A 56 44.68 -24.32 59.99
CA LYS A 56 43.94 -25.36 59.26
C LYS A 56 42.44 -25.32 59.54
N VAL A 57 42.03 -25.09 60.79
CA VAL A 57 40.61 -24.93 61.14
C VAL A 57 40.05 -23.67 60.47
N LYS A 58 40.77 -22.56 60.50
CA LYS A 58 40.37 -21.31 59.85
C LYS A 58 40.26 -21.47 58.34
N ALA A 59 41.24 -22.07 57.69
CA ALA A 59 41.22 -22.34 56.25
C ALA A 59 40.05 -23.25 55.85
N LYS A 60 39.70 -24.25 56.68
CA LYS A 60 38.51 -25.10 56.46
C LYS A 60 37.21 -24.32 56.58
N GLN A 61 37.10 -23.41 57.55
CA GLN A 61 35.92 -22.56 57.71
C GLN A 61 35.76 -21.59 56.53
N GLU A 62 36.85 -20.96 56.08
CA GLU A 62 36.86 -20.08 54.90
C GLU A 62 36.48 -20.84 53.62
N MET A 63 36.98 -22.07 53.45
CA MET A 63 36.61 -22.94 52.34
C MET A 63 35.11 -23.26 52.35
N LEU A 64 34.55 -23.63 53.51
CA LEU A 64 33.11 -23.91 53.63
C LEU A 64 32.26 -22.67 53.33
N ALA A 65 32.65 -21.50 53.83
CA ALA A 65 31.97 -20.24 53.53
C ALA A 65 32.02 -19.88 52.05
N TRP A 66 33.14 -20.17 51.37
CA TRP A 66 33.26 -20.00 49.91
C TRP A 66 32.37 -20.96 49.13
N VAL A 67 32.27 -22.22 49.55
CA VAL A 67 31.38 -23.21 48.93
C VAL A 67 29.92 -22.79 49.09
N GLU A 68 29.53 -22.30 50.27
CA GLU A 68 28.17 -21.83 50.54
C GLU A 68 27.82 -20.61 49.68
N LYS A 69 28.69 -19.60 49.62
CA LYS A 69 28.53 -18.45 48.70
C LYS A 69 28.45 -18.87 47.24
N ASN A 70 29.29 -19.80 46.80
CA ASN A 70 29.28 -20.28 45.42
C ASN A 70 27.96 -21.00 45.08
N ASN A 71 27.41 -21.77 46.03
CA ASN A 71 26.11 -22.40 45.88
C ASN A 71 24.96 -21.38 45.81
N GLU A 72 25.00 -20.33 46.62
CA GLU A 72 24.04 -19.21 46.54
C GLU A 72 24.11 -18.52 45.17
N TYR A 73 25.32 -18.16 44.70
CA TYR A 73 25.49 -17.55 43.39
C TYR A 73 25.00 -18.46 42.25
N GLN A 74 25.24 -19.77 42.33
CA GLN A 74 24.72 -20.71 41.34
C GLN A 74 23.19 -20.76 41.34
N LYS A 75 22.57 -20.73 42.52
CA LYS A 75 21.11 -20.74 42.67
C LYS A 75 20.50 -19.46 42.09
N ASP A 76 21.06 -18.30 42.45
CA ASP A 76 20.60 -17.00 41.95
C ASP A 76 20.78 -16.89 40.43
N PHE A 77 21.93 -17.36 39.91
CA PHE A 77 22.18 -17.40 38.48
C PHE A 77 21.19 -18.31 37.75
N ALA A 78 20.94 -19.51 38.26
CA ALA A 78 19.98 -20.44 37.66
C ALA A 78 18.55 -19.87 37.67
N GLN A 79 18.17 -19.20 38.76
CA GLN A 79 16.86 -18.54 38.87
C GLN A 79 16.73 -17.37 37.89
N SER A 80 17.77 -16.52 37.79
CA SER A 80 17.83 -15.43 36.81
C SER A 80 17.78 -15.95 35.38
N LEU A 81 18.53 -17.02 35.07
CA LEU A 81 18.55 -17.64 33.74
C LEU A 81 17.15 -18.17 33.38
N SER A 82 16.48 -18.87 34.29
CA SER A 82 15.11 -19.36 34.10
C SER A 82 14.14 -18.21 33.85
N SER A 83 14.24 -17.11 34.59
CA SER A 83 13.38 -15.94 34.40
C SER A 83 13.56 -15.32 33.02
N VAL A 84 14.81 -15.14 32.57
CA VAL A 84 15.11 -14.61 31.24
C VAL A 84 14.63 -15.57 30.14
N GLN A 85 14.80 -16.88 30.33
CA GLN A 85 14.31 -17.90 29.41
C GLN A 85 12.78 -17.82 29.22
N ASP A 86 12.04 -17.64 30.32
CA ASP A 86 10.58 -17.47 30.32
C ASP A 86 10.15 -16.19 29.61
N GLU A 87 10.87 -15.07 29.83
CA GLU A 87 10.61 -13.80 29.14
C GLU A 87 10.85 -13.91 27.63
N ILE A 88 11.94 -14.55 27.20
CA ILE A 88 12.21 -14.83 25.79
C ILE A 88 11.07 -15.65 25.19
N GLY A 89 10.60 -16.68 25.89
CA GLY A 89 9.46 -17.49 25.46
C GLY A 89 8.16 -16.68 25.32
N LYS A 90 7.86 -15.80 26.28
CA LYS A 90 6.70 -14.88 26.23
C LYS A 90 6.80 -13.90 25.07
N LEU A 91 7.98 -13.31 24.85
CA LEU A 91 8.23 -12.38 23.74
C LEU A 91 8.13 -13.08 22.37
N ALA A 92 8.67 -14.30 22.25
CA ALA A 92 8.56 -15.09 21.02
C ALA A 92 7.09 -15.39 20.67
N LYS A 93 6.29 -15.82 21.65
CA LYS A 93 4.84 -16.04 21.47
C LYS A 93 4.13 -14.76 21.05
N ARG A 94 4.41 -13.63 21.71
CA ARG A 94 3.82 -12.32 21.37
C ARG A 94 4.21 -11.87 19.96
N LYS A 95 5.47 -12.06 19.56
CA LYS A 95 5.95 -11.79 18.20
C LYS A 95 5.19 -12.62 17.17
N GLN A 96 4.99 -13.91 17.43
CA GLN A 96 4.26 -14.80 16.53
C GLN A 96 2.78 -14.40 16.40
N ASP A 97 2.11 -14.06 17.51
CA ASP A 97 0.73 -13.57 17.49
C ASP A 97 0.59 -12.23 16.73
N LEU A 98 1.52 -11.30 16.94
CA LEU A 98 1.55 -10.03 16.21
C LEU A 98 1.76 -10.22 14.71
N LEU A 99 2.66 -11.12 14.30
CA LEU A 99 2.85 -11.47 12.89
C LEU A 99 1.57 -12.07 12.29
N GLY A 100 0.89 -12.97 13.01
CA GLY A 100 -0.39 -13.53 12.57
C GLY A 100 -1.50 -12.48 12.46
N LYS A 101 -1.56 -11.51 13.38
CA LYS A 101 -2.47 -10.36 13.29
C LYS A 101 -2.14 -9.48 12.09
N LEU A 102 -0.88 -9.19 11.84
CA LEU A 102 -0.43 -8.38 10.70
C LEU A 102 -0.82 -9.04 9.38
N MET A 103 -0.55 -10.34 9.21
CA MET A 103 -0.95 -11.06 7.99
C MET A 103 -2.46 -11.05 7.77
N ARG A 104 -3.27 -11.22 8.84
CA ARG A 104 -4.74 -11.13 8.74
C ARG A 104 -5.21 -9.74 8.33
N CYS A 105 -4.69 -8.69 8.97
CA CYS A 105 -5.04 -7.30 8.63
C CYS A 105 -4.62 -6.96 7.20
N GLN A 106 -3.47 -7.45 6.74
CA GLN A 106 -3.03 -7.24 5.37
C GLN A 106 -3.93 -7.93 4.35
N ALA A 107 -4.29 -9.20 4.59
CA ALA A 107 -5.24 -9.92 3.74
C ALA A 107 -6.62 -9.25 3.69
N GLU A 108 -7.11 -8.76 4.84
CA GLU A 108 -8.38 -8.02 4.90
C GLU A 108 -8.30 -6.69 4.16
N LEU A 109 -7.19 -5.96 4.28
CA LEU A 109 -6.96 -4.72 3.54
C LEU A 109 -6.91 -4.96 2.03
N GLU A 110 -6.21 -6.01 1.58
CA GLU A 110 -6.15 -6.39 0.17
C GLU A 110 -7.53 -6.80 -0.36
N ALA A 111 -8.29 -7.59 0.42
CA ALA A 111 -9.67 -7.94 0.07
C ALA A 111 -10.57 -6.69 -0.05
N LYS A 112 -10.46 -5.75 0.89
CA LYS A 112 -11.21 -4.48 0.85
C LYS A 112 -10.77 -3.57 -0.29
N ARG A 113 -9.48 -3.54 -0.64
CA ARG A 113 -8.96 -2.83 -1.81
C ARG A 113 -9.46 -3.45 -3.12
N ALA A 114 -9.48 -4.78 -3.21
CA ALA A 114 -10.03 -5.49 -4.35
C ALA A 114 -11.55 -5.24 -4.48
N GLU A 115 -12.28 -5.30 -3.38
CA GLU A 115 -13.71 -4.94 -3.32
C GLU A 115 -13.94 -3.49 -3.77
N SER A 116 -13.16 -2.53 -3.24
CA SER A 116 -13.24 -1.13 -3.64
C SER A 116 -12.91 -0.92 -5.12
N THR A 117 -11.90 -1.60 -5.64
CA THR A 117 -11.52 -1.52 -7.07
C THR A 117 -12.64 -2.08 -7.95
N LYS A 118 -13.20 -3.22 -7.57
CA LYS A 118 -14.37 -3.82 -8.23
C LYS A 118 -15.58 -2.89 -8.18
N LEU A 119 -15.82 -2.22 -7.05
CA LEU A 119 -16.90 -1.26 -6.88
C LEU A 119 -16.67 -0.01 -7.75
N LYS A 120 -15.46 0.55 -7.75
CA LYS A 120 -15.08 1.69 -8.61
C LYS A 120 -15.25 1.37 -10.08
N GLN A 121 -14.80 0.19 -10.52
CA GLN A 121 -14.98 -0.27 -11.90
C GLN A 121 -16.47 -0.49 -12.21
N LYS A 122 -17.22 -1.12 -11.30
CA LYS A 122 -18.64 -1.40 -11.46
C LYS A 122 -19.50 -0.13 -11.57
N PHE A 123 -19.15 0.91 -10.83
CA PHE A 123 -20.00 2.11 -10.72
C PHE A 123 -19.46 3.34 -11.45
N LYS A 124 -18.22 3.29 -12.03
CA LYS A 124 -17.56 4.41 -12.71
C LYS A 124 -17.91 5.78 -12.11
N ILE A 125 -17.67 5.92 -10.80
CA ILE A 125 -18.08 7.08 -9.98
C ILE A 125 -17.27 8.35 -10.34
N TYR A 126 -16.27 8.21 -11.22
CA TYR A 126 -15.44 9.30 -11.71
C TYR A 126 -15.15 9.07 -13.20
N ALA A 127 -15.47 10.05 -14.03
CA ALA A 127 -15.13 10.08 -15.46
C ALA A 127 -14.36 11.36 -15.75
N LEU A 128 -13.17 11.22 -16.34
CA LEU A 128 -12.45 12.36 -16.91
C LEU A 128 -13.15 12.74 -18.21
N ILE A 129 -13.78 13.91 -18.22
CA ILE A 129 -14.37 14.48 -19.43
C ILE A 129 -13.25 15.26 -20.12
N PRO A 130 -12.78 14.84 -21.30
CA PRO A 130 -11.75 15.58 -22.03
C PRO A 130 -12.31 16.91 -22.54
N ASP A 131 -11.44 17.89 -22.71
CA ASP A 131 -11.78 19.10 -23.46
C ASP A 131 -12.13 18.69 -24.89
N THR A 132 -13.34 19.00 -25.33
CA THR A 132 -13.86 18.58 -26.64
C THR A 132 -14.83 19.61 -27.17
N GLU A 133 -14.82 19.81 -28.49
CA GLU A 133 -15.76 20.67 -29.18
C GLU A 133 -17.18 20.11 -29.07
N VAL A 134 -18.12 20.93 -28.62
CA VAL A 134 -19.52 20.56 -28.48
C VAL A 134 -20.30 20.96 -29.73
N ARG A 135 -21.23 20.11 -30.17
CA ARG A 135 -22.18 20.44 -31.23
C ARG A 135 -23.51 20.82 -30.62
N PHE A 136 -24.00 22.01 -30.92
CA PHE A 136 -25.33 22.45 -30.54
C PHE A 136 -26.34 21.89 -31.54
N THR A 137 -27.21 20.99 -31.09
CA THR A 137 -28.19 20.30 -31.95
C THR A 137 -29.55 20.98 -31.98
N THR A 138 -29.90 21.69 -30.92
CA THR A 138 -31.23 22.28 -30.71
C THR A 138 -31.10 23.59 -29.95
N GLN A 139 -31.81 24.61 -30.43
CA GLN A 139 -32.01 25.87 -29.71
C GLN A 139 -33.41 25.82 -29.09
N ASP A 140 -33.51 26.02 -27.78
CA ASP A 140 -34.82 26.15 -27.12
C ASP A 140 -35.49 27.44 -27.59
N LYS A 141 -36.76 27.31 -28.03
CA LYS A 141 -37.57 28.42 -28.56
C LYS A 141 -38.31 29.21 -27.48
N GLU A 142 -38.15 28.83 -26.21
CA GLU A 142 -38.77 29.46 -25.05
C GLU A 142 -37.86 30.53 -24.43
N GLU A 143 -37.31 31.43 -25.25
CA GLU A 143 -36.68 32.64 -24.70
C GLU A 143 -37.80 33.57 -24.22
N THR A 144 -38.10 33.52 -22.92
CA THR A 144 -38.69 34.69 -22.24
C THR A 144 -37.74 35.86 -22.39
N ASP A 145 -38.27 37.02 -22.78
CA ASP A 145 -37.59 38.31 -23.01
C ASP A 145 -37.01 38.95 -21.72
N ASP A 146 -36.66 38.11 -20.73
CA ASP A 146 -36.02 38.52 -19.49
C ASP A 146 -34.51 38.31 -19.63
N ASP A 147 -33.83 39.38 -20.01
CA ASP A 147 -32.37 39.46 -20.17
C ASP A 147 -31.59 39.07 -18.91
N SER A 148 -32.25 38.95 -17.75
CA SER A 148 -31.62 38.58 -16.49
C SER A 148 -31.42 37.07 -16.29
N GLN A 149 -32.07 36.22 -17.11
CA GLN A 149 -31.94 34.77 -16.97
C GLN A 149 -30.57 34.26 -17.45
N PRO A 150 -29.98 33.26 -16.77
CA PRO A 150 -28.73 32.66 -17.21
C PRO A 150 -28.90 31.93 -18.55
N ILE A 151 -27.84 31.88 -19.35
CA ILE A 151 -27.81 31.04 -20.56
C ILE A 151 -27.77 29.58 -20.11
N ARG A 152 -28.78 28.80 -20.47
CA ARG A 152 -28.85 27.38 -20.14
C ARG A 152 -28.32 26.52 -21.28
N GLY A 153 -27.50 25.52 -20.95
CA GLY A 153 -27.02 24.51 -21.86
C GLY A 153 -27.22 23.13 -21.28
N VAL A 154 -27.71 22.19 -22.09
CA VAL A 154 -27.84 20.77 -21.70
C VAL A 154 -26.92 19.95 -22.59
N PHE A 155 -25.93 19.30 -21.99
CA PHE A 155 -24.97 18.45 -22.69
C PHE A 155 -25.17 17.00 -22.28
N THR A 156 -25.46 16.13 -23.24
CA THR A 156 -25.52 14.68 -23.00
C THR A 156 -24.15 14.07 -23.20
N ILE A 157 -23.59 13.50 -22.15
CA ILE A 157 -22.32 12.79 -22.18
C ILE A 157 -22.61 11.30 -22.11
N SER A 158 -22.22 10.57 -23.15
CA SER A 158 -22.31 9.12 -23.22
C SER A 158 -20.96 8.50 -23.50
N GLN A 159 -20.60 7.47 -22.73
CA GLN A 159 -19.38 6.73 -22.96
C GLN A 159 -19.57 5.69 -24.08
N ARG A 160 -18.60 5.66 -25.00
CA ARG A 160 -18.27 4.54 -25.90
C ARG A 160 -18.31 3.18 -25.19
N SER A 161 -19.27 2.30 -25.48
CA SER A 161 -19.17 0.88 -25.15
C SER A 161 -18.00 0.26 -25.91
N THR A 162 -16.98 -0.27 -25.21
CA THR A 162 -15.77 -0.82 -25.84
C THR A 162 -15.35 -2.16 -25.27
N VAL A 163 -14.83 -3.04 -26.13
CA VAL A 163 -14.23 -4.33 -25.75
C VAL A 163 -12.89 -4.50 -26.46
N ILE A 164 -11.88 -5.01 -25.76
CA ILE A 164 -10.60 -5.33 -26.36
C ILE A 164 -10.67 -6.72 -26.98
N LEU A 165 -10.53 -6.80 -28.30
CA LEU A 165 -10.42 -8.04 -29.06
C LEU A 165 -8.93 -8.41 -29.15
N GLN A 166 -8.58 -9.60 -28.64
CA GLN A 166 -7.20 -10.11 -28.68
C GLN A 166 -6.98 -10.97 -29.93
N GLY A 167 -5.72 -11.15 -30.32
CA GLY A 167 -5.35 -12.08 -31.39
C GLY A 167 -5.74 -13.52 -31.05
N GLY A 168 -6.22 -14.27 -32.04
CA GLY A 168 -6.84 -15.58 -31.84
C GLY A 168 -8.31 -15.50 -31.40
N GLN A 169 -8.95 -14.34 -31.55
CA GLN A 169 -10.36 -14.13 -31.24
C GLN A 169 -11.12 -13.54 -32.43
N ALA A 170 -12.40 -13.88 -32.52
CA ALA A 170 -13.32 -13.26 -33.48
C ALA A 170 -14.57 -12.72 -32.78
N LEU A 171 -15.02 -11.55 -33.20
CA LEU A 171 -16.26 -10.95 -32.76
C LEU A 171 -17.32 -11.14 -33.85
N ILE A 172 -18.47 -11.73 -33.51
CA ILE A 172 -19.56 -11.94 -34.47
C ILE A 172 -20.83 -11.31 -33.91
N THR A 173 -21.44 -10.41 -34.69
CA THR A 173 -22.76 -9.83 -34.43
C THR A 173 -23.78 -10.41 -35.39
N PHE A 174 -24.83 -11.00 -34.86
CA PHE A 174 -25.92 -11.59 -35.65
C PHE A 174 -27.08 -10.63 -35.82
N GLU A 175 -27.86 -10.83 -36.86
CA GLU A 175 -29.09 -10.06 -37.04
C GLU A 175 -30.13 -10.37 -35.95
N GLU A 176 -30.19 -11.61 -35.46
CA GLU A 176 -31.16 -12.05 -34.45
C GLU A 176 -30.49 -12.42 -33.11
N GLU A 177 -31.00 -11.88 -31.99
CA GLU A 177 -30.55 -12.24 -30.62
C GLU A 177 -30.71 -13.75 -30.32
N LYS A 178 -31.71 -14.40 -30.93
CA LYS A 178 -31.99 -15.82 -30.72
C LYS A 178 -30.84 -16.69 -31.20
N VAL A 179 -30.20 -16.34 -32.32
CA VAL A 179 -29.08 -17.08 -32.93
C VAL A 179 -27.87 -17.04 -31.98
N ALA A 180 -27.48 -15.85 -31.54
CA ALA A 180 -26.40 -15.68 -30.55
C ALA A 180 -26.66 -16.50 -29.28
N SER A 181 -27.89 -16.48 -28.77
CA SER A 181 -28.28 -17.23 -27.57
C SER A 181 -28.27 -18.75 -27.75
N GLN A 182 -28.47 -19.25 -28.97
CA GLN A 182 -28.37 -20.69 -29.28
C GLN A 182 -26.90 -21.11 -29.36
N ILE A 183 -26.07 -20.35 -30.06
CA ILE A 183 -24.64 -20.64 -30.22
C ILE A 183 -23.92 -20.62 -28.86
N LEU A 184 -24.27 -19.69 -27.97
CA LEU A 184 -23.69 -19.61 -26.62
C LEU A 184 -23.99 -20.85 -25.73
N LYS A 185 -24.95 -21.71 -26.10
CA LYS A 185 -25.20 -22.98 -25.39
C LYS A 185 -24.25 -24.10 -25.84
N ILE A 186 -23.56 -23.90 -26.96
CA ILE A 186 -22.61 -24.86 -27.52
C ILE A 186 -21.25 -24.65 -26.83
N ALA A 187 -20.75 -25.68 -26.18
CA ALA A 187 -19.50 -25.58 -25.41
C ALA A 187 -18.25 -25.43 -26.30
N LYS A 188 -18.30 -25.98 -27.53
CA LYS A 188 -17.21 -26.00 -28.50
C LYS A 188 -17.76 -26.25 -29.91
N CYS A 189 -17.34 -25.47 -30.89
CA CYS A 189 -17.75 -25.59 -32.28
C CYS A 189 -16.55 -26.02 -33.12
N ALA A 190 -16.74 -27.02 -33.99
CA ALA A 190 -15.72 -27.44 -34.94
C ALA A 190 -15.99 -26.79 -36.31
N VAL A 191 -15.22 -25.76 -36.63
CA VAL A 191 -15.30 -25.00 -37.88
C VAL A 191 -14.49 -25.73 -38.95
N SER A 192 -15.17 -26.20 -40.00
CA SER A 192 -14.49 -26.83 -41.13
C SER A 192 -13.75 -25.77 -41.95
N CYS A 193 -12.42 -25.78 -41.89
CA CYS A 193 -11.55 -25.07 -42.82
C CYS A 193 -11.07 -26.04 -43.90
N GLU A 194 -10.64 -25.55 -45.07
CA GLU A 194 -10.34 -26.36 -46.27
C GLU A 194 -9.70 -27.73 -46.00
N ASN A 195 -8.67 -27.78 -45.15
CA ASN A 195 -7.91 -28.99 -44.89
C ASN A 195 -7.87 -29.43 -43.40
N LYS A 196 -8.55 -28.70 -42.50
CA LYS A 196 -8.53 -28.95 -41.04
C LYS A 196 -9.81 -28.47 -40.35
N SER A 197 -10.24 -29.15 -39.30
CA SER A 197 -11.27 -28.65 -38.40
C SER A 197 -10.65 -27.78 -37.32
N LEU A 198 -11.11 -26.54 -37.22
CA LEU A 198 -10.71 -25.62 -36.17
C LEU A 198 -11.69 -25.68 -35.00
N ASP A 199 -11.16 -25.84 -33.80
CA ASP A 199 -11.93 -25.85 -32.58
C ASP A 199 -12.07 -24.43 -32.02
N VAL A 200 -13.30 -23.89 -32.03
CA VAL A 200 -13.58 -22.55 -31.50
C VAL A 200 -14.55 -22.62 -30.32
N LYS A 201 -14.40 -21.69 -29.38
CA LYS A 201 -15.24 -21.64 -28.18
C LYS A 201 -16.08 -20.36 -28.16
N PRO A 202 -17.41 -20.45 -28.34
CA PRO A 202 -18.30 -19.32 -28.12
C PRO A 202 -18.31 -18.89 -26.66
N LYS A 203 -18.15 -17.59 -26.43
CA LYS A 203 -18.19 -16.94 -25.11
C LYS A 203 -19.07 -15.70 -25.17
N ARG A 204 -19.74 -15.43 -24.05
CA ARG A 204 -20.49 -14.18 -23.87
C ARG A 204 -19.51 -13.05 -23.57
N ILE A 205 -19.71 -11.91 -24.22
CA ILE A 205 -18.90 -10.71 -24.03
C ILE A 205 -19.35 -10.00 -22.77
N SER A 206 -18.47 -9.87 -21.79
CA SER A 206 -18.69 -8.99 -20.65
C SER A 206 -18.19 -7.59 -20.99
N MET A 207 -19.08 -6.61 -21.03
CA MET A 207 -18.71 -5.21 -21.24
C MET A 207 -18.49 -4.51 -19.90
N ASP A 208 -17.54 -3.58 -19.87
CA ASP A 208 -17.42 -2.67 -18.75
C ASP A 208 -18.68 -1.79 -18.65
N PRO A 209 -19.10 -1.40 -17.43
CA PRO A 209 -20.21 -0.49 -17.24
C PRO A 209 -20.04 0.78 -18.07
N VAL A 210 -21.07 1.20 -18.77
CA VAL A 210 -21.08 2.45 -19.53
C VAL A 210 -21.94 3.47 -18.80
N VAL A 211 -21.49 4.72 -18.81
CA VAL A 211 -22.21 5.83 -18.18
C VAL A 211 -22.79 6.75 -19.24
N LYS A 212 -24.04 7.14 -19.04
CA LYS A 212 -24.73 8.21 -19.75
C LYS A 212 -25.31 9.18 -18.73
N PHE A 213 -25.05 10.46 -18.89
CA PHE A 213 -25.59 11.49 -18.00
C PHE A 213 -25.71 12.82 -18.73
N GLU A 214 -26.46 13.73 -18.13
CA GLU A 214 -26.62 15.09 -18.64
C GLU A 214 -25.94 16.09 -17.72
N VAL A 215 -25.21 17.03 -18.31
CA VAL A 215 -24.68 18.22 -17.64
C VAL A 215 -25.60 19.37 -17.97
N HIS A 216 -26.33 19.85 -16.95
CA HIS A 216 -27.17 21.04 -17.03
C HIS A 216 -26.32 22.21 -16.57
N LEU A 217 -25.93 23.08 -17.49
CA LEU A 217 -25.04 24.21 -17.29
C LEU A 217 -25.84 25.51 -17.36
N ASP A 218 -25.72 26.34 -16.34
CA ASP A 218 -26.21 27.71 -16.31
C ASP A 218 -25.02 28.65 -16.34
N VAL A 219 -24.91 29.47 -17.39
CA VAL A 219 -23.90 30.53 -17.52
C VAL A 219 -24.54 31.84 -17.11
N SER A 220 -23.97 32.52 -16.11
CA SER A 220 -24.50 33.82 -15.70
C SER A 220 -24.33 34.85 -16.81
N ARG A 221 -25.40 35.60 -17.11
CA ARG A 221 -25.35 36.77 -18.00
C ARG A 221 -24.95 38.04 -17.27
N LYS A 222 -24.94 38.06 -15.93
CA LYS A 222 -24.66 39.27 -15.14
C LYS A 222 -23.40 39.18 -14.30
N GLU A 223 -22.89 37.98 -14.08
CA GLU A 223 -21.77 37.74 -13.18
C GLU A 223 -20.54 37.25 -13.95
N ILE A 224 -19.37 37.79 -13.59
CA ILE A 224 -18.08 37.32 -14.09
C ILE A 224 -17.20 36.88 -12.92
N LYS A 225 -16.33 35.90 -13.18
CA LYS A 225 -15.24 35.53 -12.30
C LYS A 225 -13.97 36.26 -12.73
N VAL A 226 -13.34 36.93 -11.77
CA VAL A 226 -12.03 37.55 -11.90
C VAL A 226 -11.01 36.67 -11.18
N SER A 227 -9.86 36.42 -11.82
CA SER A 227 -8.79 35.58 -11.27
C SER A 227 -7.42 36.24 -11.46
N ASN A 228 -6.43 35.78 -10.68
CA ASN A 228 -5.07 36.32 -10.63
C ASN A 228 -5.01 37.79 -10.20
N VAL A 229 -5.85 38.17 -9.22
CA VAL A 229 -5.77 39.50 -8.62
C VAL A 229 -4.58 39.52 -7.64
N PRO A 230 -3.61 40.43 -7.82
CA PRO A 230 -2.43 40.47 -6.95
C PRO A 230 -2.79 40.93 -5.53
N PRO A 231 -2.20 40.33 -4.48
CA PRO A 231 -2.45 40.69 -3.08
C PRO A 231 -1.68 41.95 -2.69
N SER A 232 -1.96 43.06 -3.38
CA SER A 232 -1.25 44.33 -3.24
C SER A 232 -1.70 45.14 -2.02
N MET A 233 -2.97 45.00 -1.62
CA MET A 233 -3.60 45.83 -0.58
C MET A 233 -4.59 45.01 0.29
N PRO A 234 -5.16 45.60 1.36
CA PRO A 234 -6.20 44.96 2.16
C PRO A 234 -7.44 44.61 1.32
N GLU A 235 -8.15 43.57 1.72
CA GLU A 235 -9.29 42.99 0.98
C GLU A 235 -10.36 44.03 0.64
N GLU A 236 -10.79 44.83 1.62
CA GLU A 236 -11.75 45.93 1.42
C GLU A 236 -11.31 46.90 0.31
N ARG A 237 -10.02 47.25 0.29
CA ARG A 237 -9.46 48.16 -0.71
C ARG A 237 -9.40 47.51 -2.09
N VAL A 238 -9.11 46.22 -2.19
CA VAL A 238 -9.15 45.50 -3.47
C VAL A 238 -10.57 45.48 -4.02
N THR A 239 -11.56 45.18 -3.18
CA THR A 239 -12.98 45.16 -3.55
C THR A 239 -13.42 46.50 -4.12
N ASP A 240 -13.14 47.61 -3.43
CA ASP A 240 -13.44 48.97 -3.90
C ASP A 240 -12.78 49.27 -5.25
N ARG A 241 -11.51 48.87 -5.42
CA ARG A 241 -10.77 49.10 -6.67
C ARG A 241 -11.28 48.28 -7.83
N LEU A 242 -11.71 47.04 -7.58
CA LEU A 242 -12.37 46.19 -8.56
C LEU A 242 -13.69 46.85 -8.98
N GLU A 243 -14.54 47.20 -8.02
CA GLU A 243 -15.82 47.86 -8.31
C GLU A 243 -15.63 49.13 -9.16
N MET A 244 -14.73 50.02 -8.75
CA MET A 244 -14.39 51.24 -9.49
C MET A 244 -13.86 50.96 -10.89
N SER A 245 -13.01 49.95 -11.05
CA SER A 245 -12.41 49.62 -12.35
C SER A 245 -13.43 49.06 -13.31
N PHE A 246 -14.21 48.07 -12.86
CA PHE A 246 -15.24 47.41 -13.65
C PHE A 246 -16.48 48.30 -13.89
N SER A 247 -16.66 49.37 -13.10
CA SER A 247 -17.66 50.40 -13.35
C SER A 247 -17.33 51.35 -14.50
N ARG A 248 -16.16 51.26 -15.14
CA ARG A 248 -15.72 52.19 -16.19
C ARG A 248 -16.17 51.77 -17.59
N PRO A 249 -17.08 52.51 -18.24
CA PRO A 249 -17.50 52.19 -19.62
C PRO A 249 -16.37 52.35 -20.64
N SER A 250 -15.42 53.26 -20.39
CA SER A 250 -14.25 53.49 -21.26
C SER A 250 -13.34 52.26 -21.43
N ARG A 251 -13.42 51.29 -20.52
CA ARG A 251 -12.67 50.02 -20.57
C ARG A 251 -13.53 48.83 -20.99
N GLY A 252 -14.80 49.05 -21.34
CA GLY A 252 -15.81 48.02 -21.58
C GLY A 252 -16.46 47.49 -20.30
N GLY A 253 -16.30 48.20 -19.17
CA GLY A 253 -17.05 47.94 -17.95
C GLY A 253 -18.47 48.54 -17.99
N GLY A 254 -19.20 48.47 -16.89
CA GLY A 254 -20.57 48.98 -16.78
C GLY A 254 -21.04 49.00 -15.34
N GLU A 255 -22.28 49.42 -15.09
CA GLU A 255 -22.82 49.58 -13.73
C GLU A 255 -22.72 48.28 -12.93
N VAL A 256 -21.88 48.30 -11.89
CA VAL A 256 -21.65 47.18 -10.98
C VAL A 256 -22.72 47.24 -9.88
N GLU A 257 -23.35 46.09 -9.64
CA GLU A 257 -24.33 45.88 -8.57
C GLU A 257 -23.65 45.38 -7.29
N GLY A 258 -22.58 44.59 -7.43
CA GLY A 258 -21.81 44.10 -6.28
C GLY A 258 -20.49 43.44 -6.67
N VAL A 259 -19.56 43.42 -5.72
CA VAL A 259 -18.26 42.76 -5.83
C VAL A 259 -18.01 41.91 -4.59
N GLU A 260 -17.70 40.64 -4.81
CA GLU A 260 -17.20 39.73 -3.79
C GLU A 260 -15.75 39.38 -4.12
N TYR A 261 -14.84 39.46 -3.16
CA TYR A 261 -13.42 39.15 -3.39
C TYR A 261 -12.89 38.26 -2.27
N ASP A 262 -12.17 37.20 -2.64
CA ASP A 262 -11.47 36.33 -1.70
C ASP A 262 -9.96 36.50 -1.87
N LYS A 263 -9.34 37.09 -0.84
CA LYS A 263 -7.91 37.34 -0.78
C LYS A 263 -7.06 36.06 -0.78
N ASN A 264 -7.57 34.95 -0.24
CA ASN A 264 -6.79 33.71 -0.10
C ASN A 264 -6.60 33.02 -1.46
N THR A 265 -7.63 33.09 -2.30
CA THR A 265 -7.60 32.52 -3.66
C THR A 265 -7.19 33.52 -4.72
N GLY A 266 -7.22 34.82 -4.42
CA GLY A 266 -6.96 35.88 -5.39
C GLY A 266 -8.03 35.95 -6.48
N THR A 267 -9.26 35.53 -6.15
CA THR A 267 -10.40 35.51 -7.06
C THR A 267 -11.53 36.40 -6.58
N GLY A 268 -12.30 36.96 -7.50
CA GLY A 268 -13.49 37.75 -7.18
C GLY A 268 -14.65 37.47 -8.12
N HIS A 269 -15.85 37.81 -7.68
CA HIS A 269 -17.07 37.78 -8.46
C HIS A 269 -17.59 39.20 -8.60
N ILE A 270 -17.92 39.59 -9.84
CA ILE A 270 -18.46 40.92 -10.13
C ILE A 270 -19.82 40.74 -10.76
N THR A 271 -20.82 41.34 -10.14
CA THR A 271 -22.21 41.32 -10.59
C THR A 271 -22.51 42.67 -11.23
N PHE A 272 -22.95 42.65 -12.48
CA PHE A 272 -23.37 43.83 -13.22
C PHE A 272 -24.89 43.95 -13.23
N ARG A 273 -25.36 45.20 -13.22
CA ARG A 273 -26.78 45.50 -13.37
C ARG A 273 -27.30 45.08 -14.76
N HIS A 274 -26.48 45.29 -15.79
CA HIS A 274 -26.80 45.00 -17.19
C HIS A 274 -26.05 43.76 -17.73
N PRO A 275 -26.75 42.81 -18.36
CA PRO A 275 -26.17 41.52 -18.74
C PRO A 275 -25.14 41.61 -19.88
N GLY A 276 -25.31 42.49 -20.86
CA GLY A 276 -24.39 42.56 -22.01
C GLY A 276 -22.91 42.87 -21.65
N VAL A 277 -22.67 43.46 -20.48
CA VAL A 277 -21.31 43.80 -20.00
C VAL A 277 -20.54 42.54 -19.62
N ALA A 278 -21.16 41.63 -18.86
CA ALA A 278 -20.52 40.43 -18.36
C ALA A 278 -20.07 39.51 -19.52
N GLU A 279 -20.93 39.32 -20.52
CA GLU A 279 -20.65 38.51 -21.70
C GLU A 279 -19.45 39.05 -22.49
N SER A 280 -19.46 40.36 -22.79
CA SER A 280 -18.37 41.01 -23.52
C SER A 280 -17.02 40.88 -22.79
N LEU A 281 -17.02 41.06 -21.47
CA LEU A 281 -15.83 40.95 -20.64
C LEU A 281 -15.32 39.50 -20.56
N ALA A 282 -16.21 38.53 -20.45
CA ALA A 282 -15.87 37.11 -20.41
C ALA A 282 -15.27 36.63 -21.74
N LEU A 283 -15.83 37.05 -22.89
CA LEU A 283 -15.28 36.75 -24.21
C LEU A 283 -13.88 37.35 -24.43
N ARG A 284 -13.61 38.51 -23.84
CA ARG A 284 -12.30 39.17 -23.92
C ARG A 284 -11.22 38.44 -23.11
N GLY A 285 -11.60 37.73 -22.04
CA GLY A 285 -10.71 36.91 -21.22
C GLY A 285 -9.73 37.66 -20.31
N ARG A 286 -9.43 38.93 -20.60
CA ARG A 286 -8.52 39.79 -19.82
C ARG A 286 -9.08 41.20 -19.64
N TYR A 287 -8.84 41.76 -18.47
CA TYR A 287 -9.30 43.11 -18.12
C TYR A 287 -8.23 43.88 -17.35
N ARG A 288 -8.21 45.21 -17.49
CA ARG A 288 -7.24 46.09 -16.81
C ARG A 288 -7.86 46.79 -15.61
N VAL A 289 -7.31 46.52 -14.44
CA VAL A 289 -7.79 47.03 -13.14
C VAL A 289 -6.77 48.00 -12.57
N ASP A 290 -7.25 49.15 -12.10
CA ASP A 290 -6.43 50.14 -11.40
C ASP A 290 -6.36 49.75 -9.92
N LEU A 291 -5.35 48.96 -9.54
CA LEU A 291 -5.02 48.68 -8.14
C LEU A 291 -4.00 49.74 -7.64
N ASP A 292 -2.94 49.34 -6.93
CA ASP A 292 -1.80 50.22 -6.67
C ASP A 292 -1.04 50.58 -7.95
N SER A 293 -1.17 49.74 -8.97
CA SER A 293 -0.72 49.94 -10.34
C SER A 293 -1.76 49.38 -11.33
N ASP A 294 -1.66 49.74 -12.61
CA ASP A 294 -2.49 49.15 -13.68
C ASP A 294 -2.06 47.69 -13.89
N VAL A 295 -2.96 46.75 -13.61
CA VAL A 295 -2.70 45.30 -13.70
C VAL A 295 -3.72 44.63 -14.59
N SER A 296 -3.26 43.69 -15.43
CA SER A 296 -4.15 42.84 -16.23
C SER A 296 -4.58 41.61 -15.42
N VAL A 297 -5.87 41.50 -15.13
CA VAL A 297 -6.50 40.33 -14.49
C VAL A 297 -7.16 39.43 -15.54
N GLN A 298 -7.40 38.17 -15.17
CA GLN A 298 -8.18 37.25 -16.01
C GLN A 298 -9.67 37.36 -15.66
N VAL A 299 -10.51 37.37 -16.70
CA VAL A 299 -11.96 37.43 -16.55
C VAL A 299 -12.56 36.26 -17.32
N GLY A 300 -13.54 35.59 -16.72
CA GLY A 300 -14.27 34.51 -17.37
C GLY A 300 -15.71 34.42 -16.88
N PRO A 301 -16.54 33.58 -17.52
CA PRO A 301 -17.93 33.39 -17.11
C PRO A 301 -18.02 32.69 -15.75
N ILE A 302 -19.13 32.89 -15.06
CA ILE A 302 -19.53 32.04 -13.93
C ILE A 302 -20.43 30.93 -14.43
N TYR A 303 -20.04 29.69 -14.12
CA TYR A 303 -20.77 28.48 -14.44
C TYR A 303 -21.39 27.90 -13.17
N LYS A 304 -22.69 27.60 -13.22
CA LYS A 304 -23.36 26.71 -12.28
C LYS A 304 -23.74 25.45 -13.04
N TYR A 305 -23.38 24.27 -12.53
CA TYR A 305 -23.72 23.03 -13.22
C TYR A 305 -24.36 22.02 -12.27
N LYS A 306 -25.27 21.20 -12.82
CA LYS A 306 -25.90 20.08 -12.15
C LYS A 306 -25.85 18.86 -13.04
N LEU A 307 -25.41 17.74 -12.47
CA LEU A 307 -25.48 16.44 -13.15
C LEU A 307 -26.88 15.87 -12.97
N ARG A 308 -27.50 15.44 -14.07
CA ARG A 308 -28.84 14.83 -14.10
C ARG A 308 -28.84 13.57 -14.95
N LYS A 309 -29.92 12.79 -14.81
CA LYS A 309 -30.19 11.57 -15.58
C LYS A 309 -28.99 10.61 -15.65
N PHE A 310 -28.29 10.43 -14.53
CA PHE A 310 -27.17 9.50 -14.45
C PHE A 310 -27.68 8.07 -14.60
N GLN A 311 -27.26 7.42 -15.68
CA GLN A 311 -27.61 6.05 -16.03
C GLN A 311 -26.33 5.24 -16.17
N THR A 312 -26.27 4.11 -15.46
CA THR A 312 -25.23 3.11 -15.63
C THR A 312 -25.81 1.93 -16.37
N PHE A 313 -25.25 1.61 -17.53
CA PHE A 313 -25.59 0.41 -18.28
C PHE A 313 -24.54 -0.66 -18.04
N CYS A 314 -24.97 -1.81 -17.51
CA CYS A 314 -24.17 -3.03 -17.42
C CYS A 314 -24.88 -4.10 -18.25
N GLY A 315 -24.65 -4.10 -19.56
CA GLY A 315 -25.24 -5.06 -20.47
C GLY A 315 -24.23 -6.02 -21.06
N PHE A 316 -24.73 -7.18 -21.48
CA PHE A 316 -24.05 -8.05 -22.43
C PHE A 316 -24.70 -7.78 -23.79
N PRO A 317 -23.93 -7.62 -24.88
CA PRO A 317 -24.51 -7.47 -26.20
C PRO A 317 -25.26 -8.76 -26.53
N LYS A 318 -26.57 -8.65 -26.74
CA LYS A 318 -27.46 -9.81 -26.86
C LYS A 318 -27.33 -10.50 -28.22
N ARG A 319 -26.90 -9.75 -29.23
CA ARG A 319 -26.71 -10.18 -30.62
C ARG A 319 -25.25 -10.53 -30.95
N THR A 320 -24.31 -10.23 -30.07
CA THR A 320 -22.87 -10.42 -30.33
C THR A 320 -22.27 -11.52 -29.46
N ILE A 321 -21.42 -12.37 -30.06
CA ILE A 321 -20.63 -13.38 -29.38
C ILE A 321 -19.14 -13.16 -29.61
N LEU A 322 -18.33 -13.64 -28.68
CA LEU A 322 -16.88 -13.74 -28.83
C LEU A 322 -16.52 -15.20 -29.10
N LEU A 323 -15.80 -15.46 -30.19
CA LEU A 323 -15.14 -16.73 -30.41
C LEU A 323 -13.71 -16.63 -29.89
N ASP A 324 -13.34 -17.59 -29.05
CA ASP A 324 -12.02 -17.67 -28.43
C ASP A 324 -11.32 -18.98 -28.82
N ASP A 325 -10.02 -19.03 -28.54
CA ASP A 325 -9.14 -20.17 -28.83
C ASP A 325 -9.02 -20.51 -30.34
N ILE A 326 -9.09 -19.49 -31.21
CA ILE A 326 -8.92 -19.65 -32.66
C ILE A 326 -7.43 -19.80 -32.96
N GLY A 327 -7.02 -20.97 -33.46
CA GLY A 327 -5.67 -21.22 -33.96
C GLY A 327 -5.41 -20.50 -35.29
N ASP A 328 -4.26 -19.84 -35.40
CA ASP A 328 -3.77 -19.22 -36.64
C ASP A 328 -3.32 -20.32 -37.63
N THR A 329 -4.28 -20.87 -38.37
CA THR A 329 -4.03 -21.94 -39.35
C THR A 329 -3.97 -21.45 -40.79
N SER A 330 -4.48 -20.26 -41.06
CA SER A 330 -4.58 -19.60 -42.38
C SER A 330 -4.38 -18.09 -42.20
N ASP A 331 -4.42 -17.34 -43.30
CA ASP A 331 -4.48 -15.88 -43.27
C ASP A 331 -5.79 -15.35 -42.64
N GLU A 332 -5.77 -14.08 -42.26
CA GLU A 332 -6.84 -13.43 -41.48
C GLU A 332 -8.16 -13.35 -42.25
N GLU A 333 -8.10 -13.09 -43.56
CA GLU A 333 -9.29 -12.95 -44.42
C GLU A 333 -9.93 -14.31 -44.68
N ASP A 334 -9.14 -15.30 -45.12
CA ASP A 334 -9.67 -16.65 -45.35
C ASP A 334 -10.29 -17.23 -44.08
N LEU A 335 -9.64 -17.07 -42.92
CA LEU A 335 -10.18 -17.61 -41.67
C LEU A 335 -11.46 -16.89 -41.23
N GLN A 336 -11.56 -15.58 -41.49
CA GLN A 336 -12.78 -14.83 -41.24
C GLN A 336 -13.94 -15.36 -42.10
N ASP A 337 -13.69 -15.60 -43.39
CA ASP A 337 -14.70 -16.14 -44.31
C ASP A 337 -15.18 -17.53 -43.89
N HIS A 338 -14.27 -18.41 -43.47
CA HIS A 338 -14.63 -19.74 -42.97
C HIS A 338 -15.50 -19.67 -41.72
N LEU A 339 -15.20 -18.75 -40.80
CA LEU A 339 -16.01 -18.50 -39.61
C LEU A 339 -17.39 -17.97 -40.00
N GLU A 340 -17.45 -16.98 -40.90
CA GLU A 340 -18.70 -16.39 -41.37
C GLU A 340 -19.62 -17.46 -41.99
N ILE A 341 -19.10 -18.23 -42.94
CA ILE A 341 -19.84 -19.32 -43.60
C ILE A 341 -20.29 -20.38 -42.58
N HIS A 342 -19.48 -20.70 -41.57
CA HIS A 342 -19.85 -21.69 -40.56
C HIS A 342 -21.02 -21.22 -39.70
N PHE A 343 -21.00 -19.95 -39.27
CA PHE A 343 -21.99 -19.36 -38.38
C PHE A 343 -23.20 -18.74 -39.10
N GLN A 344 -23.19 -18.65 -40.43
CA GLN A 344 -24.39 -18.39 -41.25
C GLN A 344 -25.25 -19.66 -41.45
N LYS A 345 -24.65 -20.85 -41.39
CA LYS A 345 -25.36 -22.11 -41.66
C LYS A 345 -26.37 -22.46 -40.55
N PRO A 346 -27.67 -22.62 -40.86
CA PRO A 346 -28.68 -23.00 -39.87
C PRO A 346 -28.40 -24.38 -39.23
N SER A 347 -27.75 -25.29 -39.95
CA SER A 347 -27.35 -26.61 -39.44
C SER A 347 -26.39 -26.55 -38.25
N ASN A 348 -25.67 -25.43 -38.09
CA ASN A 348 -24.72 -25.18 -37.01
C ASN A 348 -25.32 -24.28 -35.92
N CYS A 349 -26.65 -24.14 -35.88
CA CYS A 349 -27.36 -23.14 -35.07
C CYS A 349 -27.00 -21.69 -35.43
N GLY A 350 -26.50 -21.48 -36.66
CA GLY A 350 -26.15 -20.19 -37.22
C GLY A 350 -27.35 -19.42 -37.76
N GLY A 351 -27.09 -18.22 -38.27
CA GLY A 351 -28.08 -17.33 -38.89
C GLY A 351 -27.41 -16.11 -39.52
N GLU A 352 -28.20 -15.15 -40.00
CA GLU A 352 -27.67 -13.96 -40.68
C GLU A 352 -26.70 -13.18 -39.79
N ILE A 353 -25.54 -12.83 -40.36
CA ILE A 353 -24.45 -12.12 -39.69
C ILE A 353 -24.47 -10.67 -40.15
N GLU A 354 -24.58 -9.75 -39.19
CA GLU A 354 -24.52 -8.30 -39.43
C GLU A 354 -23.06 -7.85 -39.57
N SER A 355 -22.16 -8.38 -38.74
CA SER A 355 -20.73 -8.12 -38.83
C SER A 355 -19.89 -9.23 -38.20
N ILE A 356 -18.73 -9.47 -38.78
CA ILE A 356 -17.69 -10.35 -38.22
C ILE A 356 -16.33 -9.65 -38.31
N LYS A 357 -15.52 -9.80 -37.27
CA LYS A 357 -14.11 -9.42 -37.31
C LYS A 357 -13.25 -10.42 -36.56
N TYR A 358 -12.30 -11.03 -37.27
CA TYR A 358 -11.23 -11.85 -36.69
C TYR A 358 -9.94 -11.04 -36.52
N LEU A 359 -9.13 -11.39 -35.52
CA LEU A 359 -7.75 -10.89 -35.36
C LEU A 359 -6.78 -12.05 -35.26
N SER A 360 -5.76 -12.06 -36.12
CA SER A 360 -4.65 -13.02 -36.04
C SER A 360 -3.83 -12.84 -34.75
N GLY A 361 -3.05 -13.87 -34.40
CA GLY A 361 -2.19 -13.89 -33.22
C GLY A 361 -1.25 -12.69 -33.13
N GLY A 362 -1.02 -12.20 -31.91
CA GLY A 362 -0.11 -11.09 -31.63
C GLY A 362 -0.68 -9.69 -31.92
N LYS A 363 -1.91 -9.58 -32.43
CA LYS A 363 -2.62 -8.29 -32.60
C LYS A 363 -3.61 -8.04 -31.46
N ALA A 364 -3.99 -6.78 -31.27
CA ALA A 364 -5.11 -6.40 -30.41
C ALA A 364 -5.82 -5.19 -31.02
N ALA A 365 -7.15 -5.18 -30.99
CA ALA A 365 -7.95 -4.06 -31.45
C ALA A 365 -9.05 -3.69 -30.45
N LEU A 366 -9.49 -2.44 -30.50
CA LEU A 366 -10.61 -1.96 -29.69
C LEU A 366 -11.89 -1.99 -30.53
N ALA A 367 -12.86 -2.81 -30.14
CA ALA A 367 -14.17 -2.86 -30.76
C ALA A 367 -15.12 -1.87 -30.08
N PHE A 368 -15.79 -1.03 -30.87
CA PHE A 368 -16.79 -0.08 -30.40
C PHE A 368 -18.20 -0.60 -30.70
N PHE A 369 -19.10 -0.50 -29.72
CA PHE A 369 -20.50 -0.85 -29.89
C PHE A 369 -21.33 0.42 -29.90
N CYS A 370 -22.13 0.60 -30.94
CA CYS A 370 -23.14 1.64 -31.02
C CYS A 370 -24.47 1.06 -30.51
N GLU A 371 -25.15 1.78 -29.62
CA GLU A 371 -26.57 1.50 -29.38
C GLU A 371 -27.36 2.00 -30.59
N GLU A 372 -28.19 1.15 -31.18
CA GLU A 372 -29.25 1.62 -32.06
C GLU A 372 -30.21 2.45 -31.19
N GLU A 373 -30.26 3.76 -31.44
CA GLU A 373 -31.33 4.59 -30.93
C GLU A 373 -32.63 4.05 -31.50
N ARG A 374 -33.38 3.28 -30.70
CA ARG A 374 -34.79 3.04 -31.00
C ARG A 374 -35.45 4.41 -30.97
N ALA A 375 -35.75 4.93 -32.15
CA ALA A 375 -36.75 5.97 -32.30
C ALA A 375 -38.07 5.38 -31.77
N GLU A 376 -38.45 5.79 -30.56
CA GLU A 376 -39.82 5.64 -30.07
C GLU A 376 -40.72 6.71 -30.68
#